data_AF-A0A961TLT1-F1
#
_entry.id   AF-A0A961TLT1-F1
#
_cell.length_a   1.000
_cell.length_b   1.000
_cell.length_c   1.000
_cell.angle_alpha   90.00
_cell.angle_beta   90.00
_cell.angle_gamma   90.00
#
_symmetry.space_group_name_H-M   'P 1'
#
loop_
_entity.id
_entity.type
_entity.pdbx_description
1 polymer ?
#
loop_
_entity_poly.entity_id
_entity_poly.type
_entity_poly.pdbx_seq_one_letter_code
_entity_poly.pdbx_strand_id
1 'polypeptide(L)'
;MKAKAFPAAGRLGEEVARIENIINSPQMREMRGRRREGGHPPLRPRNASSLIVVDGKGANPRILMGRRNRSLTFMPGALVFPGGSVDRADATAEAADTLDPATEAKIVPNLRGRRTPGRARALGMAAIRELSEESGLLIGKPGELASDHPDWQDFRRESIVPSISNLVLFARAITPPGPPRRFDTWFFLARAEDIAHEPPGGFTPSGELEGLQWLTPQEAIEGPTREITRVMLVELMRRLEADPALDPSWPVPFYYSVRSRFHRQMM
;
A
#
# COMPACT_ATOMS: atom_id res chain seq x y z
N MET A 1 10.26 -17.04 -26.67
CA MET A 1 10.33 -17.79 -25.39
C MET A 1 8.94 -17.78 -24.77
N LYS A 2 8.37 -18.94 -24.46
CA LYS A 2 6.99 -19.06 -23.94
C LYS A 2 6.94 -18.60 -22.48
N ALA A 3 5.99 -17.72 -22.17
CA ALA A 3 5.63 -17.31 -20.81
C ALA A 3 5.28 -18.53 -19.96
N LYS A 4 5.77 -18.59 -18.71
CA LYS A 4 5.23 -19.54 -17.74
C LYS A 4 3.89 -19.00 -17.26
N ALA A 5 2.83 -19.71 -17.60
CA ALA A 5 1.46 -19.46 -17.15
C ALA A 5 1.38 -19.42 -15.61
N PHE A 6 0.42 -18.62 -15.11
CA PHE A 6 -0.08 -18.66 -13.74
C PHE A 6 -0.17 -20.11 -13.22
N PRO A 7 0.18 -20.37 -11.94
CA PRO A 7 0.34 -21.74 -11.45
C PRO A 7 -0.99 -22.52 -11.58
N ALA A 8 -0.99 -23.58 -12.39
CA ALA A 8 -2.10 -24.52 -12.47
C ALA A 8 -1.84 -25.74 -11.56
N ALA A 9 -2.92 -26.19 -10.90
CA ALA A 9 -3.07 -27.29 -9.93
C ALA A 9 -2.38 -27.09 -8.56
N GLY A 10 -3.18 -26.73 -7.54
CA GLY A 10 -2.77 -26.59 -6.14
C GLY A 10 -3.54 -25.51 -5.39
N ARG A 11 -3.44 -25.48 -4.05
CA ARG A 11 -4.15 -24.53 -3.16
C ARG A 11 -3.92 -23.06 -3.54
N LEU A 12 -2.71 -22.72 -3.99
CA LEU A 12 -2.37 -21.37 -4.44
C LEU A 12 -3.09 -21.00 -5.74
N GLY A 13 -3.13 -21.90 -6.73
CA GLY A 13 -3.83 -21.65 -8.00
C GLY A 13 -5.34 -21.48 -7.80
N GLU A 14 -5.94 -22.27 -6.91
CA GLU A 14 -7.36 -22.11 -6.52
C GLU A 14 -7.62 -20.76 -5.84
N GLU A 15 -6.74 -20.33 -4.94
CA GLU A 15 -6.87 -19.06 -4.25
C GLU A 15 -6.68 -17.88 -5.20
N VAL A 16 -5.70 -17.92 -6.11
CA VAL A 16 -5.52 -16.91 -7.16
C VAL A 16 -6.77 -16.82 -8.03
N ALA A 17 -7.28 -17.95 -8.55
CA ALA A 17 -8.50 -17.98 -9.35
C ALA A 17 -9.72 -17.44 -8.57
N ARG A 18 -9.82 -17.73 -7.26
CA ARG A 18 -10.86 -17.17 -6.39
C ARG A 18 -10.77 -15.64 -6.31
N ILE A 19 -9.57 -15.10 -6.12
CA ILE A 19 -9.35 -13.65 -6.07
C ILE A 19 -9.57 -13.01 -7.45
N GLU A 20 -9.14 -13.64 -8.54
CA GLU A 20 -9.41 -13.18 -9.90
C GLU A 20 -10.91 -13.09 -10.18
N ASN A 21 -11.70 -14.05 -9.69
CA ASN A 21 -13.16 -13.97 -9.76
C ASN A 21 -13.72 -12.79 -8.97
N ILE A 22 -13.13 -12.43 -7.81
CA ILE A 22 -13.51 -11.20 -7.07
C ILE A 22 -13.19 -9.94 -7.87
N ILE A 23 -12.02 -9.92 -8.52
CA ILE A 23 -11.56 -8.78 -9.34
C ILE A 23 -12.44 -8.59 -10.57
N ASN A 24 -12.75 -9.69 -11.28
CA ASN A 24 -13.46 -9.69 -12.55
C ASN A 24 -14.99 -9.65 -12.38
N SER A 25 -15.52 -10.14 -11.25
CA SER A 25 -16.96 -10.17 -10.92
C SER A 25 -17.25 -9.56 -9.53
N PRO A 26 -16.91 -8.28 -9.29
CA PRO A 26 -16.95 -7.67 -7.96
C PRO A 26 -18.38 -7.60 -7.38
N GLN A 27 -19.40 -7.60 -8.23
CA GLN A 27 -20.81 -7.38 -7.86
C GLN A 27 -21.46 -8.60 -7.17
N MET A 28 -20.81 -9.77 -7.15
CA MET A 28 -21.44 -11.05 -6.77
C MET A 28 -21.34 -11.42 -5.29
N ARG A 29 -20.83 -10.56 -4.40
CA ARG A 29 -20.77 -10.88 -2.96
C ARG A 29 -21.13 -9.74 -2.02
N GLU A 30 -21.89 -10.11 -1.00
CA GLU A 30 -21.83 -9.46 0.32
C GLU A 30 -20.45 -9.76 0.92
N MET A 31 -19.63 -8.73 1.13
CA MET A 31 -18.53 -8.87 2.08
C MET A 31 -19.18 -9.08 3.44
N ARG A 32 -19.15 -10.31 3.98
CA ARG A 32 -19.66 -10.63 5.32
C ARG A 32 -18.83 -9.90 6.39
N GLY A 33 -19.06 -8.60 6.56
CA GLY A 33 -19.00 -7.99 7.87
C GLY A 33 -20.19 -8.53 8.63
N ARG A 34 -19.97 -9.23 9.75
CA ARG A 34 -21.07 -9.60 10.67
C ARG A 34 -21.94 -8.35 10.85
N ARG A 35 -23.21 -8.38 10.41
CA ARG A 35 -24.19 -7.39 10.85
C ARG A 35 -24.20 -7.48 12.37
N ARG A 36 -23.54 -6.55 13.05
CA ARG A 36 -23.92 -6.26 14.43
C ARG A 36 -25.22 -5.50 14.32
N GLU A 37 -26.30 -6.11 14.78
CA GLU A 37 -27.52 -5.39 15.12
C GLU A 37 -27.11 -4.29 16.13
N GLY A 38 -27.15 -3.04 15.68
CA GLY A 38 -26.55 -1.92 16.38
C GLY A 38 -26.16 -0.83 15.40
N GLY A 39 -27.13 0.02 15.06
CA GLY A 39 -26.98 1.14 14.13
C GLY A 39 -26.01 2.19 14.65
N HIS A 40 -24.72 2.03 14.38
CA HIS A 40 -23.79 3.15 14.42
C HIS A 40 -23.79 3.84 13.05
N PRO A 41 -23.80 5.19 12.98
CA PRO A 41 -23.68 5.89 11.73
C PRO A 41 -22.39 5.43 11.03
N PRO A 42 -22.41 5.20 9.70
CA PRO A 42 -21.24 4.70 8.99
C PRO A 42 -20.08 5.69 9.17
N LEU A 43 -19.05 5.26 9.90
CA LEU A 43 -17.86 6.08 10.14
C LEU A 43 -17.25 6.50 8.81
N ARG A 44 -16.90 7.79 8.70
CA ARG A 44 -16.22 8.32 7.52
C ARG A 44 -14.83 7.67 7.43
N PRO A 45 -14.45 7.08 6.29
CA PRO A 45 -13.11 6.55 6.12
C PRO A 45 -12.06 7.65 6.29
N ARG A 46 -10.99 7.36 7.03
CA ARG A 46 -9.79 8.20 7.11
C ARG A 46 -8.90 7.93 5.90
N ASN A 47 -8.24 8.96 5.38
CA ASN A 47 -7.23 8.73 4.33
C ASN A 47 -6.07 7.94 4.93
N ALA A 48 -5.58 6.97 4.18
CA ALA A 48 -4.42 6.17 4.51
C ALA A 48 -3.56 5.96 3.27
N SER A 49 -2.29 5.68 3.49
CA SER A 49 -1.36 5.28 2.44
C SER A 49 -0.73 3.95 2.79
N SER A 50 -0.39 3.17 1.77
CA SER A 50 0.36 1.94 1.94
C SER A 50 1.36 1.81 0.81
N LEU A 51 2.57 1.35 1.14
CA LEU A 51 3.68 1.27 0.21
C LEU A 51 4.05 -0.18 -0.06
N ILE A 52 4.08 -0.54 -1.33
CA ILE A 52 4.54 -1.83 -1.81
C ILE A 52 5.93 -1.60 -2.43
N VAL A 53 6.98 -1.96 -1.73
CA VAL A 53 8.34 -1.90 -2.27
C VAL A 53 8.61 -3.18 -3.06
N VAL A 54 9.03 -3.04 -4.31
CA VAL A 54 9.29 -4.14 -5.24
C VAL A 54 10.79 -4.28 -5.50
N ASP A 55 11.33 -5.46 -5.21
CA ASP A 55 12.69 -5.88 -5.53
C ASP A 55 12.70 -6.80 -6.77
N GLY A 56 13.49 -6.42 -7.77
CA GLY A 56 13.64 -7.15 -9.03
C GLY A 56 12.67 -6.77 -10.15
N LYS A 57 12.89 -7.38 -11.33
CA LYS A 57 12.08 -7.24 -12.55
C LYS A 57 11.79 -8.62 -13.13
N GLY A 58 10.74 -8.75 -13.94
CA GLY A 58 10.43 -9.98 -14.66
C GLY A 58 9.67 -11.01 -13.84
N ALA A 59 10.04 -12.29 -13.95
CA ALA A 59 9.15 -13.41 -13.60
C ALA A 59 9.04 -13.74 -12.09
N ASN A 60 9.90 -13.20 -11.23
CA ASN A 60 9.86 -13.51 -9.80
C ASN A 60 10.27 -12.31 -8.90
N PRO A 61 9.52 -11.20 -8.94
CA PRO A 61 9.78 -10.06 -8.09
C PRO A 61 9.49 -10.41 -6.62
N ARG A 62 10.27 -9.84 -5.71
CA ARG A 62 9.98 -9.88 -4.27
C ARG A 62 9.36 -8.56 -3.84
N ILE A 63 8.57 -8.61 -2.78
CA ILE A 63 7.89 -7.49 -2.17
C ILE A 63 8.19 -7.44 -0.68
N LEU A 64 8.29 -6.22 -0.17
CA LEU A 64 8.50 -6.02 1.25
C LEU A 64 7.18 -6.17 2.02
N MET A 65 7.16 -7.08 2.99
CA MET A 65 6.00 -7.34 3.85
C MET A 65 6.39 -7.25 5.32
N GLY A 66 5.57 -6.55 6.10
CA GLY A 66 5.64 -6.51 7.56
C GLY A 66 4.82 -7.63 8.19
N ARG A 67 5.34 -8.20 9.28
CA ARG A 67 4.58 -9.09 10.16
C ARG A 67 4.09 -8.31 11.37
N ARG A 68 2.77 -8.13 11.49
CA ARG A 68 2.17 -7.43 12.65
C ARG A 68 2.49 -8.13 13.96
N ASN A 69 2.78 -7.34 14.99
CA ASN A 69 3.04 -7.85 16.32
C ASN A 69 1.85 -8.66 16.85
N ARG A 70 2.14 -9.85 17.39
CA ARG A 70 1.15 -10.81 17.89
C ARG A 70 0.42 -10.31 19.14
N SER A 71 0.96 -9.30 19.81
CA SER A 71 0.32 -8.64 20.95
C SER A 71 -0.78 -7.64 20.55
N LEU A 72 -0.87 -7.28 19.26
CA LEU A 72 -1.86 -6.31 18.80
C LEU A 72 -3.27 -6.90 18.81
N THR A 73 -4.22 -6.16 19.38
CA THR A 73 -5.65 -6.52 19.42
C THR A 73 -6.28 -6.62 18.03
N PHE A 74 -5.66 -5.99 17.03
CA PHE A 74 -6.07 -6.05 15.64
C PHE A 74 -5.05 -6.82 14.80
N MET A 75 -5.43 -8.04 14.42
CA MET A 75 -4.73 -8.90 13.45
C MET A 75 -3.30 -9.31 13.84
N PRO A 76 -3.15 -10.04 14.96
CA PRO A 76 -1.84 -10.50 15.42
C PRO A 76 -1.19 -11.46 14.42
N GLY A 77 0.07 -11.22 14.06
CA GLY A 77 0.87 -12.09 13.19
C GLY A 77 0.52 -12.06 11.71
N ALA A 78 -0.39 -11.18 11.26
CA ALA A 78 -0.76 -11.03 9.86
C ALA A 78 0.36 -10.36 9.04
N LEU A 79 0.47 -10.75 7.78
CA LEU A 79 1.31 -10.08 6.79
C LEU A 79 0.58 -8.86 6.22
N VAL A 80 1.26 -7.72 6.23
CA VAL A 80 0.77 -6.44 5.73
C VAL A 80 1.85 -5.73 4.92
N PHE A 81 1.44 -4.88 4.00
CA PHE A 81 2.33 -3.87 3.44
C PHE A 81 2.53 -2.76 4.48
N PRO A 82 3.70 -2.11 4.53
CA PRO A 82 3.86 -0.92 5.34
C PRO A 82 2.82 0.15 5.01
N GLY A 83 2.33 0.86 6.02
CA GLY A 83 1.38 1.94 5.81
C GLY A 83 0.43 2.22 6.97
N GLY A 84 -0.10 3.45 6.95
CA GLY A 84 -0.97 3.95 8.00
C GLY A 84 -1.75 5.19 7.56
N SER A 85 -2.16 5.98 8.55
CA SER A 85 -3.06 7.11 8.31
C SER A 85 -2.30 8.31 7.77
N VAL A 86 -2.93 9.09 6.88
CA VAL A 86 -2.35 10.38 6.49
C VAL A 86 -2.53 11.38 7.63
N ASP A 87 -1.42 11.99 8.04
CA ASP A 87 -1.38 13.03 9.04
C ASP A 87 -1.25 14.43 8.43
N ARG A 88 -1.50 15.45 9.25
CA ARG A 88 -1.45 16.84 8.77
C ARG A 88 -0.03 17.26 8.39
N ALA A 89 0.96 16.77 9.10
CA ALA A 89 2.38 17.05 8.86
C ALA A 89 2.81 16.57 7.47
N ASP A 90 2.23 15.49 6.94
CA ASP A 90 2.56 14.94 5.62
C ASP A 90 2.36 15.96 4.48
N ALA A 91 1.39 16.87 4.61
CA ALA A 91 1.11 17.85 3.58
C ALA A 91 2.20 18.93 3.47
N THR A 92 2.87 19.25 4.57
CA THR A 92 3.80 20.39 4.71
C THR A 92 5.24 19.98 5.00
N ALA A 93 5.50 18.69 5.25
CA ALA A 93 6.84 18.15 5.43
C ALA A 93 7.76 18.55 4.27
N GLU A 94 9.05 18.73 4.51
CA GLU A 94 10.00 19.02 3.44
C GLU A 94 10.20 17.77 2.55
N ALA A 95 10.36 17.97 1.24
CA ALA A 95 10.68 16.91 0.30
C ALA A 95 11.59 17.44 -0.81
N ALA A 96 12.43 16.57 -1.35
CA ALA A 96 13.37 16.89 -2.42
C ALA A 96 12.67 17.17 -3.76
N ASP A 97 11.45 16.68 -3.91
CA ASP A 97 10.65 16.75 -5.13
C ASP A 97 9.15 16.60 -4.85
N THR A 98 8.39 16.53 -5.93
CA THR A 98 6.94 16.36 -5.95
C THR A 98 6.59 15.03 -6.62
N LEU A 99 5.34 14.59 -6.48
CA LEU A 99 4.84 13.40 -7.18
C LEU A 99 5.06 13.53 -8.68
N ASP A 100 5.27 12.39 -9.35
CA ASP A 100 5.19 12.34 -10.80
C ASP A 100 3.86 12.92 -11.30
N PRO A 101 3.85 13.78 -12.35
CA PRO A 101 2.63 14.40 -12.84
C PRO A 101 1.52 13.41 -13.24
N ALA A 102 1.86 12.24 -13.80
CA ALA A 102 0.87 11.23 -14.17
C ALA A 102 0.29 10.53 -12.92
N THR A 103 1.10 10.32 -11.88
CA THR A 103 0.61 9.89 -10.57
C THR A 103 -0.31 10.94 -9.95
N GLU A 104 0.08 12.21 -9.91
CA GLU A 104 -0.73 13.29 -9.33
C GLU A 104 -2.06 13.47 -10.06
N ALA A 105 -2.05 13.42 -11.40
CA ALA A 105 -3.24 13.55 -12.25
C ALA A 105 -4.31 12.49 -11.96
N LYS A 106 -3.94 11.34 -11.42
CA LYS A 106 -4.88 10.28 -11.00
C LYS A 106 -5.40 10.51 -9.59
N ILE A 107 -4.58 11.06 -8.69
CA ILE A 107 -4.96 11.26 -7.29
C ILE A 107 -5.91 12.43 -7.16
N VAL A 108 -5.56 13.61 -7.69
CA VAL A 108 -6.26 14.87 -7.42
C VAL A 108 -7.76 14.80 -7.77
N PRO A 109 -8.19 14.32 -8.96
CA PRO A 109 -9.60 14.23 -9.32
C PRO A 109 -10.38 13.23 -8.44
N ASN A 110 -9.68 12.20 -7.94
CA ASN A 110 -10.27 11.08 -7.20
C ASN A 110 -10.28 11.31 -5.67
N LEU A 111 -9.66 12.38 -5.17
CA LEU A 111 -9.71 12.73 -3.74
C LEU A 111 -11.15 12.99 -3.26
N ARG A 112 -11.45 12.50 -2.04
CA ARG A 112 -12.69 12.87 -1.33
C ARG A 112 -12.52 14.24 -0.67
N GLY A 113 -13.50 15.13 -0.85
CA GLY A 113 -13.46 16.48 -0.29
C GLY A 113 -12.65 17.43 -1.19
N ARG A 114 -11.81 18.28 -0.58
CA ARG A 114 -10.95 19.19 -1.35
C ARG A 114 -9.95 18.39 -2.19
N ARG A 115 -9.85 18.77 -3.46
CA ARG A 115 -9.00 18.14 -4.49
C ARG A 115 -7.84 19.08 -4.78
N THR A 116 -6.74 18.93 -4.05
CA THR A 116 -5.59 19.83 -4.15
C THR A 116 -4.28 19.03 -4.29
N PRO A 117 -3.28 19.56 -5.01
CA PRO A 117 -1.95 18.95 -5.09
C PRO A 117 -1.35 18.65 -3.71
N GLY A 118 -1.47 19.58 -2.75
CA GLY A 118 -0.98 19.36 -1.39
C GLY A 118 -1.60 18.15 -0.67
N ARG A 119 -2.85 17.76 -0.99
CA ARG A 119 -3.47 16.55 -0.44
C ARG A 119 -3.04 15.28 -1.18
N ALA A 120 -2.69 15.39 -2.47
CA ALA A 120 -2.08 14.30 -3.21
C ALA A 120 -0.65 14.04 -2.68
N ARG A 121 0.14 15.10 -2.54
CA ARG A 121 1.45 15.08 -1.89
C ARG A 121 1.43 14.40 -0.53
N ALA A 122 0.48 14.76 0.33
CA ALA A 122 0.34 14.16 1.66
C ALA A 122 0.15 12.63 1.61
N LEU A 123 -0.45 12.08 0.56
CA LEU A 123 -0.58 10.63 0.40
C LEU A 123 0.78 9.97 0.10
N GLY A 124 1.60 10.55 -0.78
CA GLY A 124 2.95 10.05 -1.05
C GLY A 124 3.86 10.17 0.17
N MET A 125 3.82 11.31 0.85
CA MET A 125 4.58 11.55 2.09
C MET A 125 4.18 10.59 3.21
N ALA A 126 2.88 10.34 3.41
CA ALA A 126 2.43 9.35 4.38
C ALA A 126 2.96 7.94 4.05
N ALA A 127 3.05 7.57 2.77
CA ALA A 127 3.53 6.24 2.38
C ALA A 127 5.01 6.01 2.81
N ILE A 128 5.87 7.01 2.63
CA ILE A 128 7.29 6.92 2.99
C ILE A 128 7.54 7.15 4.48
N ARG A 129 6.74 8.00 5.14
CA ARG A 129 6.79 8.19 6.60
C ARG A 129 6.46 6.88 7.31
N GLU A 130 5.36 6.24 6.93
CA GLU A 130 4.94 4.97 7.54
C GLU A 130 5.95 3.85 7.28
N LEU A 131 6.56 3.80 6.08
CA LEU A 131 7.70 2.89 5.84
C LEU A 131 8.83 3.15 6.84
N SER A 132 9.22 4.41 7.04
CA SER A 132 10.27 4.79 8.00
C SER A 132 9.90 4.39 9.43
N GLU A 133 8.74 4.81 9.92
CA GLU A 133 8.30 4.54 11.29
C GLU A 133 8.19 3.04 11.59
N GLU A 134 7.73 2.26 10.61
CA GLU A 134 7.50 0.85 10.81
C GLU A 134 8.76 -0.01 10.63
N SER A 135 9.78 0.49 9.90
CA SER A 135 10.94 -0.33 9.50
C SER A 135 12.32 0.29 9.60
N GLY A 136 12.42 1.61 9.69
CA GLY A 136 13.66 2.37 9.55
C GLY A 136 14.19 2.49 8.11
N LEU A 137 13.52 1.92 7.11
CA LEU A 137 13.89 2.11 5.70
C LEU A 137 13.49 3.51 5.22
N LEU A 138 14.41 4.21 4.56
CA LEU A 138 14.19 5.58 4.11
C LEU A 138 14.21 5.65 2.58
N ILE A 139 13.11 6.13 1.99
CA ILE A 139 13.04 6.48 0.56
C ILE A 139 13.26 7.98 0.41
N GLY A 140 14.30 8.36 -0.31
CA GLY A 140 14.70 9.75 -0.40
C GLY A 140 15.95 9.97 -1.23
N LYS A 141 16.54 11.15 -1.07
CA LYS A 141 17.81 11.55 -1.70
C LYS A 141 18.76 12.06 -0.62
N PRO A 142 20.08 11.86 -0.76
CA PRO A 142 21.05 12.48 0.15
C PRO A 142 20.85 13.99 0.23
N GLY A 143 20.78 14.52 1.45
CA GLY A 143 20.60 15.95 1.72
C GLY A 143 20.19 16.24 3.16
N GLU A 144 20.33 17.49 3.58
CA GLU A 144 19.99 17.90 4.95
C GLU A 144 18.51 18.30 5.04
N LEU A 145 17.78 17.68 5.96
CA LEU A 145 16.39 18.03 6.26
C LEU A 145 16.34 19.09 7.36
N ALA A 146 15.70 20.24 7.10
CA ALA A 146 15.62 21.31 8.10
C ALA A 146 14.61 21.02 9.23
N SER A 147 13.54 20.26 8.91
CA SER A 147 12.46 19.94 9.85
C SER A 147 12.95 19.22 11.11
N ASP A 148 12.38 19.57 12.25
CA ASP A 148 12.60 18.94 13.57
C ASP A 148 11.41 18.06 14.01
N HIS A 149 10.42 17.87 13.12
CA HIS A 149 9.22 17.10 13.44
C HIS A 149 9.57 15.63 13.77
N PRO A 150 9.05 15.06 14.87
CA PRO A 150 9.38 13.69 15.32
C PRO A 150 9.30 12.63 14.22
N ASP A 151 8.21 12.64 13.45
CA ASP A 151 7.97 11.69 12.36
C ASP A 151 9.03 11.68 11.25
N TRP A 152 9.86 12.74 11.15
CA TRP A 152 10.88 12.89 10.12
C TRP A 152 12.30 12.90 10.69
N GLN A 153 12.47 12.53 11.97
CA GLN A 153 13.79 12.54 12.62
C GLN A 153 14.76 11.53 12.05
N ASP A 154 14.29 10.37 11.57
CA ASP A 154 15.15 9.37 10.94
C ASP A 154 15.78 9.93 9.66
N PHE A 155 14.96 10.57 8.81
CA PHE A 155 15.43 11.28 7.61
C PHE A 155 16.49 12.33 7.93
N ARG A 156 16.25 13.16 8.96
CA ARG A 156 17.23 14.16 9.41
C ARG A 156 18.53 13.52 9.89
N ARG A 157 18.45 12.49 10.74
CA ARG A 157 19.61 11.81 11.34
C ARG A 157 20.49 11.19 10.26
N GLU A 158 19.88 10.55 9.26
CA GLU A 158 20.59 9.88 8.19
C GLU A 158 20.95 10.80 7.02
N SER A 159 20.71 12.11 7.14
CA SER A 159 20.96 13.11 6.07
C SER A 159 20.31 12.71 4.74
N ILE A 160 19.01 12.38 4.81
CA ILE A 160 18.17 12.05 3.66
C ILE A 160 16.97 12.99 3.64
N VAL A 161 16.71 13.59 2.49
CA VAL A 161 15.47 14.34 2.23
C VAL A 161 14.46 13.40 1.56
N PRO A 162 13.22 13.29 2.08
CA PRO A 162 12.19 12.44 1.48
C PRO A 162 11.95 12.77 0.00
N SER A 163 11.79 11.75 -0.84
CA SER A 163 11.55 11.90 -2.28
C SER A 163 10.32 11.06 -2.66
N ILE A 164 9.41 11.67 -3.39
CA ILE A 164 8.13 11.06 -3.80
C ILE A 164 7.95 11.02 -5.31
N SER A 165 8.93 11.51 -6.10
CA SER A 165 8.86 11.50 -7.56
C SER A 165 8.76 10.10 -8.16
N ASN A 166 9.37 9.10 -7.51
CA ASN A 166 9.39 7.72 -8.01
C ASN A 166 8.20 6.87 -7.50
N LEU A 167 7.34 7.45 -6.66
CA LEU A 167 6.15 6.74 -6.19
C LEU A 167 5.10 6.65 -7.29
N VAL A 168 4.68 5.43 -7.59
CA VAL A 168 3.66 5.13 -8.59
C VAL A 168 2.36 4.78 -7.90
N LEU A 169 1.27 5.49 -8.21
CA LEU A 169 -0.04 5.08 -7.69
C LEU A 169 -0.43 3.72 -8.29
N PHE A 170 -0.68 2.74 -7.44
CA PHE A 170 -0.97 1.36 -7.83
C PHE A 170 -2.44 1.00 -7.72
N ALA A 171 -3.06 1.32 -6.60
CA ALA A 171 -4.46 0.99 -6.36
C ALA A 171 -5.05 1.90 -5.31
N ARG A 172 -6.37 1.88 -5.20
CA ARG A 172 -7.09 2.50 -4.08
C ARG A 172 -8.15 1.54 -3.55
N ALA A 173 -8.29 1.46 -2.24
CA ALA A 173 -9.35 0.66 -1.63
C ALA A 173 -10.00 1.36 -0.43
N ILE A 174 -11.33 1.39 -0.41
CA ILE A 174 -12.09 1.86 0.76
C ILE A 174 -12.59 0.66 1.55
N THR A 175 -12.28 0.64 2.84
CA THR A 175 -12.79 -0.37 3.79
C THR A 175 -14.34 -0.37 3.75
N PRO A 176 -14.99 -1.54 3.60
CA PRO A 176 -16.45 -1.65 3.61
C PRO A 176 -17.08 -1.05 4.88
N PRO A 177 -18.39 -0.73 4.88
CA PRO A 177 -19.12 -0.39 6.09
C PRO A 177 -19.15 -1.55 7.10
N GLY A 178 -19.17 -1.26 8.40
CA GLY A 178 -19.29 -2.26 9.48
C GLY A 178 -18.10 -2.35 10.44
N PRO A 179 -16.83 -2.37 9.97
CA PRO A 179 -15.67 -2.33 10.84
C PRO A 179 -15.61 -1.06 11.70
N PRO A 180 -15.08 -1.14 12.94
CA PRO A 180 -14.99 0.01 13.85
C PRO A 180 -13.97 1.07 13.40
N ARG A 181 -13.07 0.71 12.46
CA ARG A 181 -12.14 1.63 11.79
C ARG A 181 -12.26 1.42 10.28
N ARG A 182 -12.34 2.53 9.55
CA ARG A 182 -12.46 2.53 8.08
C ARG A 182 -11.39 3.42 7.48
N PHE A 183 -10.74 2.92 6.44
CA PHE A 183 -9.70 3.61 5.71
C PHE A 183 -10.07 3.75 4.23
N ASP A 184 -9.67 4.86 3.64
CA ASP A 184 -9.58 5.13 2.20
C ASP A 184 -8.10 5.08 1.86
N THR A 185 -7.62 3.87 1.56
CA THR A 185 -6.20 3.55 1.42
C THR A 185 -5.76 3.72 -0.02
N TRP A 186 -4.69 4.49 -0.22
CA TRP A 186 -4.01 4.70 -1.49
C TRP A 186 -2.72 3.89 -1.46
N PHE A 187 -2.63 2.90 -2.36
CA PHE A 187 -1.47 2.04 -2.45
C PHE A 187 -0.50 2.60 -3.48
N PHE A 188 0.75 2.77 -3.08
CA PHE A 188 1.86 3.18 -3.93
C PHE A 188 2.81 2.01 -4.18
N LEU A 189 3.49 2.04 -5.31
CA LEU A 189 4.64 1.22 -5.60
C LEU A 189 5.90 2.09 -5.52
N ALA A 190 6.97 1.50 -4.98
CA ALA A 190 8.34 1.98 -5.10
C ALA A 190 9.25 0.81 -5.47
N ARG A 191 10.42 1.10 -6.01
CA ARG A 191 11.46 0.09 -6.24
C ARG A 191 12.35 -0.03 -5.02
N ALA A 192 12.94 -1.20 -4.81
CA ALA A 192 13.95 -1.39 -3.78
C ALA A 192 15.16 -0.46 -3.98
N GLU A 193 15.49 -0.11 -5.24
CA GLU A 193 16.55 0.86 -5.57
C GLU A 193 16.22 2.31 -5.18
N ASP A 194 14.96 2.62 -4.83
CA ASP A 194 14.57 3.93 -4.30
C ASP A 194 14.86 4.05 -2.79
N ILE A 195 15.24 2.96 -2.11
CA ILE A 195 15.67 2.98 -0.71
C ILE A 195 17.05 3.63 -0.63
N ALA A 196 17.12 4.81 -0.02
CA ALA A 196 18.35 5.57 0.17
C ALA A 196 19.10 5.17 1.45
N HIS A 197 18.40 4.59 2.43
CA HIS A 197 19.01 4.07 3.64
C HIS A 197 18.26 2.84 4.16
N GLU A 198 19.06 1.88 4.62
CA GLU A 198 18.63 0.68 5.32
C GLU A 198 19.36 0.63 6.67
N PRO A 199 18.64 0.43 7.79
CA PRO A 199 19.27 0.41 9.11
C PRO A 199 20.17 -0.82 9.27
N PRO A 200 21.17 -0.78 10.17
CA PRO A 200 21.98 -1.96 10.47
C PRO A 200 21.10 -3.15 10.88
N GLY A 201 21.25 -4.29 10.18
CA GLY A 201 20.41 -5.47 10.38
C GLY A 201 19.12 -5.50 9.55
N GLY A 202 18.90 -4.49 8.70
CA GLY A 202 17.86 -4.45 7.66
C GLY A 202 16.47 -4.03 8.14
N PHE A 203 16.27 -3.90 9.45
CA PHE A 203 14.99 -3.52 10.04
C PHE A 203 15.16 -2.96 11.45
N THR A 204 14.42 -1.88 11.75
CA THR A 204 14.22 -1.39 13.11
C THR A 204 12.82 -1.77 13.59
N PRO A 205 12.68 -2.64 14.61
CA PRO A 205 11.37 -2.99 15.15
C PRO A 205 10.60 -1.78 15.66
N SER A 206 9.34 -1.70 15.24
CA SER A 206 8.36 -0.76 15.78
C SER A 206 7.45 -1.46 16.79
N GLY A 207 6.65 -0.69 17.52
CA GLY A 207 5.56 -1.27 18.34
C GLY A 207 4.51 -2.03 17.50
N GLU A 208 4.47 -1.79 16.19
CA GLU A 208 3.47 -2.33 15.27
C GLU A 208 3.93 -3.60 14.54
N LEU A 209 5.20 -3.66 14.12
CA LEU A 209 5.75 -4.78 13.35
C LEU A 209 6.82 -5.54 14.15
N GLU A 210 6.69 -6.86 14.18
CA GLU A 210 7.71 -7.77 14.75
C GLU A 210 8.90 -7.98 13.80
N GLY A 211 8.73 -7.69 12.50
CA GLY A 211 9.75 -7.94 11.49
C GLY A 211 9.30 -7.57 10.08
N LEU A 212 10.28 -7.36 9.21
CA LEU A 212 10.12 -7.31 7.76
C LEU A 212 10.62 -8.59 7.11
N GLN A 213 10.07 -8.89 5.93
CA GLN A 213 10.53 -9.97 5.08
C GLN A 213 10.26 -9.66 3.60
N TRP A 214 11.20 -10.05 2.76
CA TRP A 214 11.03 -10.07 1.32
C TRP A 214 10.37 -11.37 0.90
N LEU A 215 9.17 -11.29 0.32
CA LEU A 215 8.41 -12.43 -0.16
C LEU A 215 8.04 -12.24 -1.63
N THR A 216 7.90 -13.31 -2.38
CA THR A 216 7.15 -13.27 -3.64
C THR A 216 5.66 -12.98 -3.33
N PRO A 217 4.90 -12.37 -4.26
CA PRO A 217 3.47 -12.20 -4.09
C PRO A 217 2.74 -13.52 -3.79
N GLN A 218 3.22 -14.63 -4.38
CA GLN A 218 2.72 -15.98 -4.18
C GLN A 218 2.90 -16.45 -2.73
N GLU A 219 4.11 -16.34 -2.18
CA GLU A 219 4.38 -16.68 -0.78
C GLU A 219 3.52 -15.83 0.19
N ALA A 220 3.32 -14.55 -0.13
CA ALA A 220 2.47 -13.67 0.67
C ALA A 220 0.99 -14.08 0.63
N ILE A 221 0.48 -14.60 -0.49
CA ILE A 221 -0.89 -15.12 -0.60
C ILE A 221 -1.08 -16.36 0.28
N GLU A 222 -0.09 -17.24 0.33
CA GLU A 222 -0.12 -18.45 1.16
C GLU A 222 -0.02 -18.13 2.65
N GLY A 223 0.59 -17.00 3.00
CA GLY A 223 0.69 -16.51 4.37
C GLY A 223 -0.62 -15.94 4.96
N PRO A 224 -0.59 -15.56 6.25
CA PRO A 224 -1.74 -14.98 6.95
C PRO A 224 -2.00 -13.55 6.50
N THR A 225 -2.72 -13.37 5.38
CA THR A 225 -3.09 -12.07 4.80
C THR A 225 -4.60 -11.80 4.86
N ARG A 226 -4.99 -10.52 4.78
CA ARG A 226 -6.41 -10.15 4.60
C ARG A 226 -6.85 -10.38 3.16
N GLU A 227 -8.15 -10.54 2.96
CA GLU A 227 -8.72 -10.64 1.60
C GLU A 227 -8.35 -9.44 0.73
N ILE A 228 -8.42 -8.21 1.25
CA ILE A 228 -8.01 -7.02 0.47
C ILE A 228 -6.51 -7.04 0.12
N THR A 229 -5.65 -7.53 1.03
CA THR A 229 -4.23 -7.72 0.77
C THR A 229 -4.03 -8.74 -0.35
N ARG A 230 -4.78 -9.85 -0.34
CA ARG A 230 -4.75 -10.84 -1.44
C ARG A 230 -5.22 -10.26 -2.77
N VAL A 231 -6.26 -9.41 -2.77
CA VAL A 231 -6.68 -8.67 -3.98
C VAL A 231 -5.54 -7.78 -4.49
N MET A 232 -4.86 -7.04 -3.61
CA MET A 232 -3.71 -6.22 -4.00
C MET A 232 -2.55 -7.07 -4.53
N LEU A 233 -2.27 -8.22 -3.92
CA LEU A 233 -1.21 -9.13 -4.37
C LEU A 233 -1.49 -9.69 -5.78
N VAL A 234 -2.73 -10.09 -6.07
CA VAL A 234 -3.12 -10.58 -7.40
C VAL A 234 -3.13 -9.44 -8.44
N GLU A 235 -3.61 -8.25 -8.09
CA GLU A 235 -3.47 -7.07 -8.96
C GLU A 235 -2.00 -6.73 -9.22
N LEU A 236 -1.14 -6.87 -8.22
CA LEU A 236 0.29 -6.64 -8.35
C LEU A 236 0.95 -7.65 -9.28
N MET A 237 0.58 -8.93 -9.19
CA MET A 237 1.07 -9.95 -10.12
C MET A 237 0.70 -9.61 -11.57
N ARG A 238 -0.56 -9.23 -11.82
CA ARG A 238 -1.02 -8.78 -13.16
C ARG A 238 -0.27 -7.53 -13.62
N ARG A 239 -0.05 -6.58 -12.71
CA ARG A 239 0.66 -5.33 -12.95
C ARG A 239 2.11 -5.60 -13.37
N LEU A 240 2.84 -6.41 -12.62
CA LEU A 240 4.26 -6.68 -12.86
C LEU A 240 4.50 -7.53 -14.12
N GLU A 241 3.53 -8.39 -14.49
CA GLU A 241 3.57 -9.13 -15.75
C GLU A 241 3.38 -8.20 -16.96
N ALA A 242 2.39 -7.31 -16.89
CA ALA A 242 2.00 -6.49 -18.02
C ALA A 242 2.83 -5.19 -18.16
N ASP A 243 3.38 -4.68 -17.05
CA ASP A 243 4.27 -3.52 -17.02
C ASP A 243 5.31 -3.66 -15.88
N PRO A 244 6.44 -4.33 -16.16
CA PRO A 244 7.55 -4.45 -15.22
C PRO A 244 8.32 -3.13 -15.03
N ALA A 245 8.10 -2.13 -15.89
CA ALA A 245 8.74 -0.82 -15.79
C ALA A 245 8.06 0.09 -14.75
N LEU A 246 6.86 -0.27 -14.27
CA LEU A 246 6.07 0.52 -13.33
C LEU A 246 5.77 1.92 -13.87
N ASP A 247 5.33 2.01 -15.12
CA ASP A 247 4.94 3.27 -15.76
C ASP A 247 3.85 3.98 -14.94
N PRO A 248 4.10 5.22 -14.46
CA PRO A 248 3.12 5.98 -13.68
C PRO A 248 1.87 6.34 -14.48
N SER A 249 1.83 6.12 -15.81
CA SER A 249 0.66 6.31 -16.67
C SER A 249 -0.36 5.15 -16.63
N TRP A 250 -0.02 4.00 -16.04
CA TRP A 250 -0.89 2.81 -16.04
C TRP A 250 -2.25 2.97 -15.32
N PRO A 251 -3.35 2.36 -15.82
CA PRO A 251 -4.67 2.43 -15.18
C PRO A 251 -4.67 1.97 -13.72
N VAL A 252 -5.36 2.70 -12.84
CA VAL A 252 -5.34 2.40 -11.39
C VAL A 252 -6.66 1.80 -10.92
N PRO A 253 -6.69 0.54 -10.44
CA PRO A 253 -7.90 -0.04 -9.87
C PRO A 253 -8.32 0.65 -8.57
N PHE A 254 -9.60 1.00 -8.50
CA PHE A 254 -10.27 1.51 -7.31
C PHE A 254 -11.37 0.55 -6.83
N TYR A 255 -11.22 0.11 -5.59
CA TYR A 255 -12.09 -0.82 -4.90
C TYR A 255 -12.93 -0.14 -3.81
N TYR A 256 -14.24 -0.38 -3.81
CA TYR A 256 -15.14 0.17 -2.80
C TYR A 256 -16.38 -0.69 -2.62
N SER A 257 -17.19 -0.41 -1.59
CA SER A 257 -18.47 -1.10 -1.37
C SER A 257 -19.65 -0.14 -1.33
N VAL A 258 -20.73 -0.51 -2.02
CA VAL A 258 -22.01 0.20 -2.02
C VAL A 258 -23.11 -0.81 -1.69
N ARG A 259 -23.93 -0.54 -0.68
CA ARG A 259 -25.03 -1.44 -0.24
C ARG A 259 -24.56 -2.90 -0.08
N SER A 260 -23.42 -3.08 0.59
CA SER A 260 -22.76 -4.37 0.83
C SER A 260 -22.22 -5.10 -0.41
N ARG A 261 -22.34 -4.54 -1.61
CA ARG A 261 -21.73 -5.09 -2.83
C ARG A 261 -20.35 -4.48 -3.05
N PHE A 262 -19.40 -5.29 -3.48
CA PHE A 262 -18.06 -4.85 -3.83
C PHE A 262 -18.04 -4.33 -5.28
N HIS A 263 -17.24 -3.31 -5.54
CA HIS A 263 -17.13 -2.65 -6.84
C HIS A 263 -15.66 -2.41 -7.18
N ARG A 264 -15.33 -2.52 -8.46
CA ARG A 264 -14.03 -2.18 -9.05
C ARG A 264 -14.25 -1.19 -10.19
N GLN A 265 -13.49 -0.10 -10.21
CA GLN A 265 -13.50 0.92 -11.25
C GLN A 265 -12.04 1.30 -11.58
N MET A 266 -11.73 1.61 -12.84
CA MET A 266 -10.42 2.17 -13.20
C MET A 266 -10.42 3.69 -13.01
N MET A 267 -9.35 4.21 -12.42
CA MET A 267 -9.02 5.64 -12.31
C MET A 267 -7.94 6.02 -13.32
#